data_AF-A0A350R0S5-F1
#
_entry.id   AF-A0A350R0S5-F1
#
_cell.length_a   1.000
_cell.length_b   1.000
_cell.length_c   1.000
_cell.angle_alpha   90.00
_cell.angle_beta   90.00
_cell.angle_gamma   90.00
#
_symmetry.space_group_name_H-M   'P 1'
#
loop_
_entity.id
_entity.type
_entity.pdbx_description
1 polymer ?
#
loop_
_entity_poly.entity_id
_entity_poly.type
_entity_poly.pdbx_seq_one_letter_code
_entity_poly.pdbx_strand_id
1 'polypeptide(L)'
;MKKTYFIAAVLLQQALWGANFDEPTEIRVRHSAYDAKELVLKGVGARGQLVVTGLYHDGDERDLTRMVKVTSQPAGVVEVSSDGWVKPLSDGEAILTATGPGGTSSTVRVRTSESGRNQRVNFPNEITPLFTKYGCNGGGCHGKSGGQNGFRLSLLGFEPEEDYEYIVKEGRGRRIFPAAPDRSLLLTKATNETPHGGGSKITKGSLDYELIKSWIAQGMPFGEEDDPVLEQVSVYPAQRVLDMNGEQQLVVTAKYSDGSLKDVTRSSIFEVNDEEVGEVDLNGHVKVFEQPGDLGVMIRFQSKVAVFRGIVPLGAPVDHLPAVANYVDTHVFKKLKAVGMPPSEISTDSTFLRRVSLDLTGRLPSLEKTMAFLADKDPAKRDKLIDELLEGSEYADFFAGKWSALLRNKRSKTSYQRGNFAFHGWIRDSLHQNKPYDQFVREVVAASGEIEQHPPVAWYREVKTVQNQLEDVAQLFLGTRIQCAQC
;
A
#
# COMPACT_ATOMS: atom_id res chain seq x y z
N MET A 1 -0.87 -0.69 58.37
CA MET A 1 -1.80 -0.30 57.28
C MET A 1 -1.10 0.13 56.00
N LYS A 2 -0.23 1.16 55.96
CA LYS A 2 0.41 1.61 54.69
C LYS A 2 1.25 0.56 53.95
N LYS A 3 1.97 -0.32 54.66
CA LYS A 3 2.74 -1.43 54.04
C LYS A 3 1.86 -2.51 53.40
N THR A 4 0.70 -2.80 54.00
CA THR A 4 -0.26 -3.80 53.51
C THR A 4 -0.96 -3.30 52.24
N TYR A 5 -1.30 -2.01 52.17
CA TYR A 5 -1.83 -1.39 50.95
C TYR A 5 -0.78 -1.27 49.84
N PHE A 6 0.50 -1.03 50.16
CA PHE A 6 1.55 -0.99 49.15
C PHE A 6 1.85 -2.38 48.58
N ILE A 7 1.87 -3.42 49.42
CA ILE A 7 2.04 -4.82 48.96
C ILE A 7 0.80 -5.28 48.21
N ALA A 8 -0.41 -4.92 48.64
CA ALA A 8 -1.64 -5.21 47.89
C ALA A 8 -1.71 -4.43 46.57
N ALA A 9 -1.21 -3.19 46.49
CA ALA A 9 -1.13 -2.42 45.25
C ALA A 9 -0.06 -2.94 44.30
N VAL A 10 1.08 -3.43 44.80
CA VAL A 10 2.13 -4.07 44.00
C VAL A 10 1.72 -5.47 43.55
N LEU A 11 0.98 -6.23 44.38
CA LEU A 11 0.40 -7.53 44.00
C LEU A 11 -0.82 -7.37 43.08
N LEU A 12 -1.63 -6.30 43.22
CA LEU A 12 -2.65 -5.95 42.23
C LEU A 12 -2.01 -5.44 40.94
N GLN A 13 -0.91 -4.67 40.99
CA GLN A 13 -0.16 -4.30 39.78
C GLN A 13 0.46 -5.52 39.12
N GLN A 14 0.99 -6.49 39.88
CA GLN A 14 1.50 -7.75 39.32
C GLN A 14 0.40 -8.71 38.87
N ALA A 15 -0.81 -8.63 39.43
CA ALA A 15 -1.98 -9.40 38.98
C ALA A 15 -2.73 -8.72 37.81
N LEU A 16 -2.61 -7.39 37.66
CA LEU A 16 -3.15 -6.61 36.53
C LEU A 16 -2.12 -6.46 35.39
N TRP A 17 -0.83 -6.69 35.66
CA TRP A 17 0.25 -6.87 34.67
C TRP A 17 0.62 -8.34 34.46
N GLY A 18 -0.10 -9.25 35.10
CA GLY A 18 -0.25 -10.60 34.62
C GLY A 18 -1.18 -10.53 33.41
N ALA A 19 -0.69 -9.99 32.30
CA ALA A 19 -1.25 -10.37 31.02
C ALA A 19 -1.22 -11.90 31.03
N ASN A 20 -2.39 -12.53 31.17
CA ASN A 20 -2.60 -13.79 30.49
C ASN A 20 -2.37 -13.43 29.02
N PHE A 21 -1.11 -13.46 28.60
CA PHE A 21 -0.78 -13.60 27.20
C PHE A 21 -1.42 -14.92 26.86
N ASP A 22 -2.61 -14.86 26.26
CA ASP A 22 -3.16 -15.99 25.54
C ASP A 22 -1.99 -16.54 24.73
N GLU A 23 -1.53 -17.75 25.02
CA GLU A 23 -0.31 -18.24 24.37
C GLU A 23 -0.66 -18.47 22.89
N PRO A 24 0.24 -18.16 21.94
CA PRO A 24 -0.04 -18.47 20.55
C PRO A 24 -0.25 -19.98 20.42
N THR A 25 -1.32 -20.36 19.74
CA THR A 25 -1.64 -21.75 19.37
C THR A 25 -0.62 -22.32 18.38
N GLU A 26 -0.09 -21.45 17.53
CA GLU A 26 0.92 -21.75 16.51
C GLU A 26 1.82 -20.53 16.33
N ILE A 27 3.09 -20.74 15.98
CA ILE A 27 3.93 -19.68 15.44
C ILE A 27 4.37 -20.06 14.02
N ARG A 28 4.57 -19.05 13.18
CA ARG A 28 5.03 -19.21 11.79
C ARG A 28 6.18 -18.27 11.51
N VAL A 29 7.30 -18.82 11.06
CA VAL A 29 8.45 -18.03 10.58
C VAL A 29 8.34 -17.88 9.07
N ARG A 30 8.43 -16.65 8.57
CA ARG A 30 8.56 -16.35 7.15
C ARG A 30 9.75 -15.45 6.90
N HIS A 31 10.26 -15.49 5.67
CA HIS A 31 11.36 -14.65 5.20
C HIS A 31 11.06 -13.99 3.85
N SER A 32 9.82 -14.11 3.38
CA SER A 32 9.37 -13.61 2.09
C SER A 32 7.87 -13.39 2.08
N ALA A 33 7.42 -12.52 1.16
CA ALA A 33 6.01 -12.38 0.81
C ALA A 33 5.44 -13.56 0.02
N TYR A 34 6.31 -14.42 -0.52
CA TYR A 34 5.93 -15.64 -1.22
C TYR A 34 6.15 -16.87 -0.32
N ASP A 35 5.54 -18.00 -0.68
CA ASP A 35 5.74 -19.28 0.02
C ASP A 35 7.10 -19.90 -0.37
N ALA A 36 8.18 -19.23 0.04
CA ALA A 36 9.54 -19.67 -0.15
C ALA A 36 9.94 -20.63 0.99
N LYS A 37 10.37 -21.84 0.63
CA LYS A 37 10.72 -22.90 1.59
C LYS A 37 12.14 -22.77 2.14
N GLU A 38 12.99 -21.99 1.48
CA GLU A 38 14.41 -21.83 1.80
C GLU A 38 14.83 -20.37 1.61
N LEU A 39 15.53 -19.82 2.59
CA LEU A 39 16.22 -18.54 2.50
C LEU A 39 17.62 -18.78 1.91
N VAL A 40 17.86 -18.26 0.70
CA VAL A 40 19.16 -18.37 0.04
C VAL A 40 19.94 -17.07 0.21
N LEU A 41 21.11 -17.15 0.84
CA LEU A 41 22.03 -16.04 1.06
C LEU A 41 23.31 -16.28 0.26
N LYS A 42 23.63 -15.38 -0.66
CA LYS A 42 24.77 -15.53 -1.57
C LYS A 42 25.67 -14.29 -1.55
N GLY A 43 26.95 -14.48 -1.25
CA GLY A 43 27.94 -13.42 -1.35
C GLY A 43 28.18 -12.62 -0.07
N VAL A 44 29.22 -11.78 -0.12
CA VAL A 44 29.52 -10.81 0.93
C VAL A 44 28.35 -9.85 1.14
N GLY A 45 27.96 -9.69 2.39
CA GLY A 45 26.87 -8.80 2.77
C GLY A 45 25.49 -9.34 2.42
N ALA A 46 25.32 -10.61 2.02
CA ALA A 46 23.99 -11.21 1.87
C ALA A 46 23.22 -11.21 3.19
N ARG A 47 21.91 -11.02 3.13
CA ARG A 47 21.05 -10.92 4.31
C ARG A 47 19.60 -11.26 3.99
N GLY A 48 18.85 -11.65 5.01
CA GLY A 48 17.41 -11.87 4.92
C GLY A 48 16.68 -11.47 6.20
N GLN A 49 15.50 -10.89 6.06
CA GLN A 49 14.62 -10.48 7.14
C GLN A 49 13.64 -11.61 7.47
N LEU A 50 13.61 -12.06 8.71
CA LEU A 50 12.57 -12.93 9.23
C LEU A 50 11.41 -12.10 9.79
N VAL A 51 10.22 -12.68 9.72
CA VAL A 51 9.04 -12.27 10.47
C VAL A 51 8.48 -13.51 11.15
N VAL A 52 8.32 -13.47 12.46
CA VAL A 52 7.66 -14.53 13.24
C VAL A 52 6.27 -14.05 13.60
N THR A 53 5.25 -14.76 13.14
CA THR A 53 3.84 -14.49 13.45
C THR A 53 3.32 -15.52 14.43
N GLY A 54 2.73 -15.09 15.54
CA GLY A 54 1.93 -15.95 16.42
C GLY A 54 0.47 -15.93 16.00
N LEU A 55 -0.19 -17.09 16.05
CA LEU A 55 -1.62 -17.25 15.81
C LEU A 55 -2.33 -17.58 17.13
N TYR A 56 -3.39 -16.85 17.44
CA TYR A 56 -4.09 -16.90 18.73
C TYR A 56 -5.45 -17.58 18.60
N HIS A 57 -6.07 -17.92 19.73
CA HIS A 57 -7.34 -18.67 19.74
C HIS A 57 -8.52 -17.90 19.15
N ASP A 58 -8.48 -16.57 19.24
CA ASP A 58 -9.43 -15.63 18.62
C ASP A 58 -9.23 -15.50 17.09
N GLY A 59 -8.19 -16.12 16.54
CA GLY A 59 -7.81 -16.02 15.14
C GLY A 59 -6.92 -14.81 14.82
N ASP A 60 -6.54 -14.03 15.84
CA ASP A 60 -5.62 -12.91 15.65
C ASP A 60 -4.22 -13.41 15.33
N GLU A 61 -3.53 -12.62 14.51
CA GLU A 61 -2.13 -12.80 14.22
C GLU A 61 -1.34 -11.66 14.87
N ARG A 62 -0.26 -11.96 15.59
CA ARG A 62 0.61 -10.93 16.19
C ARG A 62 2.06 -11.11 15.79
N ASP A 63 2.80 -10.02 15.67
CA ASP A 63 4.24 -10.08 15.45
C ASP A 63 4.95 -10.51 16.73
N LEU A 64 5.70 -11.60 16.66
CA LEU A 64 6.50 -12.12 17.75
C LEU A 64 8.00 -12.04 17.47
N THR A 65 8.42 -11.46 16.34
CA THR A 65 9.80 -11.51 15.84
C THR A 65 10.80 -11.02 16.86
N ARG A 66 10.48 -9.93 17.55
CA ARG A 66 11.32 -9.32 18.59
C ARG A 66 11.13 -9.92 19.98
N MET A 67 10.18 -10.84 20.13
CA MET A 67 9.85 -11.50 21.39
C MET A 67 10.38 -12.93 21.48
N VAL A 68 10.65 -13.58 20.34
CA VAL A 68 11.12 -14.96 20.29
C VAL A 68 12.63 -15.06 20.12
N LYS A 69 13.19 -16.16 20.61
CA LYS A 69 14.58 -16.51 20.31
C LYS A 69 14.62 -17.37 19.05
N VAL A 70 15.45 -16.98 18.09
CA VAL A 70 15.76 -17.79 16.91
C VAL A 70 17.14 -18.42 17.07
N THR A 71 17.24 -19.73 16.92
CA THR A 71 18.50 -20.49 17.00
C THR A 71 18.84 -21.09 15.64
N SER A 72 20.14 -21.25 15.36
CA SER A 72 20.65 -21.87 14.13
C SER A 72 21.28 -23.23 14.41
N GLN A 73 20.95 -24.23 13.59
CA GLN A 73 21.61 -25.53 13.62
C GLN A 73 22.04 -25.98 12.20
N PRO A 74 23.32 -26.31 11.96
CA PRO A 74 24.44 -26.22 12.90
C PRO A 74 24.76 -24.76 13.27
N ALA A 75 25.41 -24.58 14.41
CA ALA A 75 25.91 -23.28 14.83
C ALA A 75 27.07 -22.85 13.91
N GLY A 76 27.21 -21.54 13.68
CA GLY A 76 28.34 -20.98 12.89
C GLY A 76 28.10 -20.87 11.38
N VAL A 77 26.94 -21.26 10.86
CA VAL A 77 26.56 -21.04 9.45
C VAL A 77 25.94 -19.67 9.25
N VAL A 78 25.00 -19.29 10.12
CA VAL A 78 24.36 -17.97 10.11
C VAL A 78 24.28 -17.40 11.52
N GLU A 79 24.16 -16.08 11.60
CA GLU A 79 23.80 -15.33 12.81
C GLU A 79 22.43 -14.67 12.57
N VAL A 80 21.59 -14.66 13.61
CA VAL A 80 20.26 -14.02 13.60
C VAL A 80 20.22 -12.98 14.72
N SER A 81 19.90 -11.74 14.37
CA SER A 81 19.73 -10.66 15.35
C SER A 81 18.36 -10.72 16.05
N SER A 82 18.18 -9.89 17.08
CA SER A 82 16.92 -9.79 17.83
C SER A 82 15.75 -9.21 17.02
N ASP A 83 16.03 -8.46 15.95
CA ASP A 83 15.04 -8.00 14.96
C ASP A 83 14.88 -9.01 13.79
N GLY A 84 15.35 -10.25 13.94
CA GLY A 84 15.12 -11.31 12.96
C GLY A 84 15.96 -11.20 11.68
N TRP A 85 17.05 -10.44 11.70
CA TRP A 85 17.90 -10.24 10.55
C TRP A 85 18.99 -11.32 10.48
N VAL A 86 18.99 -12.08 9.39
CA VAL A 86 19.87 -13.24 9.17
C VAL A 86 21.06 -12.81 8.32
N LYS A 87 22.28 -13.12 8.76
CA LYS A 87 23.51 -12.93 7.97
C LYS A 87 24.36 -14.21 7.93
N PRO A 88 25.05 -14.50 6.83
CA PRO A 88 25.95 -15.64 6.73
C PRO A 88 27.22 -15.42 7.55
N LEU A 89 27.70 -16.48 8.18
CA LEU A 89 29.01 -16.57 8.85
C LEU A 89 29.96 -17.50 8.09
N SER A 90 29.43 -18.56 7.49
CA SER A 90 30.17 -19.50 6.65
C SER A 90 29.24 -20.11 5.59
N ASP A 91 29.81 -20.75 4.56
CA ASP A 91 29.04 -21.45 3.54
C ASP A 91 28.51 -22.78 4.08
N GLY A 92 27.26 -23.11 3.75
CA GLY A 92 26.62 -24.32 4.22
C GLY A 92 25.09 -24.22 4.25
N GLU A 93 24.49 -25.13 5.00
CA GLU A 93 23.05 -25.15 5.23
C GLU A 93 22.79 -25.13 6.73
N ALA A 94 21.73 -24.43 7.14
CA ALA A 94 21.26 -24.41 8.52
C ALA A 94 19.73 -24.44 8.56
N ILE A 95 19.20 -24.94 9.67
CA ILE A 95 17.80 -24.80 10.05
C ILE A 95 17.75 -23.75 11.15
N LEU A 96 17.02 -22.67 10.87
CA LEU A 96 16.65 -21.71 11.90
C LEU A 96 15.37 -22.18 12.58
N THR A 97 15.37 -22.17 13.90
CA THR A 97 14.19 -22.51 14.72
C THR A 97 13.81 -21.31 15.57
N ALA A 98 12.63 -20.75 15.35
CA ALA A 98 12.02 -19.82 16.29
C ALA A 98 11.28 -20.61 17.37
N THR A 99 11.47 -20.23 18.63
CA THR A 99 10.73 -20.80 19.77
C THR A 99 9.93 -19.69 20.45
N GLY A 100 8.60 -19.87 20.46
CA GLY A 100 7.64 -18.96 21.06
C GLY A 100 7.20 -19.38 22.46
N PRO A 101 6.28 -18.60 23.07
CA PRO A 101 5.61 -18.98 24.32
C PRO A 101 4.86 -20.32 24.17
N GLY A 102 4.59 -20.99 25.29
CA GLY A 102 3.95 -22.31 25.30
C GLY A 102 4.77 -23.46 24.68
N GLY A 103 6.04 -23.21 24.32
CA GLY A 103 6.90 -24.20 23.64
C GLY A 103 6.59 -24.37 22.15
N THR A 104 5.77 -23.49 21.56
CA THR A 104 5.52 -23.45 20.12
C THR A 104 6.83 -23.21 19.35
N SER A 105 6.95 -23.83 18.17
CA SER A 105 8.13 -23.65 17.33
C SER A 105 7.80 -23.70 15.85
N SER A 106 8.59 -22.98 15.06
CA SER A 106 8.55 -23.02 13.60
C SER A 106 9.96 -22.89 13.06
N THR A 107 10.20 -23.53 11.91
CA THR A 107 11.53 -23.60 11.31
C THR A 107 11.57 -23.01 9.91
N VAL A 108 12.76 -22.57 9.50
CA VAL A 108 13.06 -22.16 8.12
C VAL A 108 14.44 -22.67 7.74
N ARG A 109 14.57 -23.25 6.54
CA ARG A 109 15.88 -23.66 6.01
C ARG A 109 16.60 -22.45 5.44
N VAL A 110 17.90 -22.37 5.69
CA VAL A 110 18.78 -21.33 5.16
C VAL A 110 19.96 -22.00 4.46
N ARG A 111 20.30 -21.51 3.27
CA ARG A 111 21.47 -21.92 2.50
C ARG A 111 22.36 -20.72 2.28
N THR A 112 23.62 -20.84 2.66
CA THR A 112 24.64 -19.81 2.47
C THR A 112 25.67 -20.30 1.46
N SER A 113 26.09 -19.42 0.56
CA SER A 113 27.13 -19.75 -0.43
C SER A 113 27.94 -18.51 -0.80
N GLU A 114 29.21 -18.71 -1.13
CA GLU A 114 30.11 -17.64 -1.57
C GLU A 114 30.22 -16.49 -0.54
N SER A 115 30.06 -16.77 0.76
CA SER A 115 29.94 -15.77 1.82
C SER A 115 31.18 -14.87 1.96
N GLY A 116 32.33 -15.32 1.47
CA GLY A 116 33.59 -14.56 1.41
C GLY A 116 33.87 -13.87 0.06
N ARG A 117 32.98 -14.01 -0.94
CA ARG A 117 33.16 -13.47 -2.29
C ARG A 117 32.23 -12.29 -2.54
N ASN A 118 32.83 -11.17 -2.96
CA ASN A 118 32.06 -10.04 -3.48
C ASN A 118 31.37 -10.46 -4.79
N GLN A 119 30.05 -10.37 -4.82
CA GLN A 119 29.28 -10.58 -6.03
C GLN A 119 29.43 -9.38 -6.96
N ARG A 120 29.25 -9.61 -8.27
CA ARG A 120 29.15 -8.53 -9.25
C ARG A 120 27.93 -7.68 -8.87
N VAL A 121 28.14 -6.39 -8.65
CA VAL A 121 27.03 -5.47 -8.35
C VAL A 121 26.32 -5.10 -9.65
N ASN A 122 25.00 -5.15 -9.65
CA ASN A 122 24.18 -4.63 -10.73
C ASN A 122 23.67 -3.22 -10.38
N PHE A 123 24.02 -2.22 -11.18
CA PHE A 123 23.73 -0.82 -10.90
C PHE A 123 22.23 -0.53 -10.86
N PRO A 124 21.41 -0.85 -11.90
CA PRO A 124 19.96 -0.66 -11.84
C PRO A 124 19.29 -1.36 -10.65
N ASN A 125 19.72 -2.58 -10.33
CA ASN A 125 19.05 -3.41 -9.33
C ASN A 125 19.46 -3.13 -7.89
N GLU A 126 20.69 -2.68 -7.65
CA GLU A 126 21.26 -2.61 -6.30
C GLU A 126 21.76 -1.21 -5.91
N ILE A 127 22.15 -0.37 -6.88
CA ILE A 127 22.68 0.98 -6.60
C ILE A 127 21.61 2.05 -6.77
N THR A 128 20.89 2.04 -7.90
CA THR A 128 19.82 3.02 -8.17
C THR A 128 18.77 3.11 -7.05
N PRO A 129 18.27 1.98 -6.47
CA PRO A 129 17.29 2.04 -5.39
C PRO A 129 17.79 2.75 -4.14
N LEU A 130 19.11 2.73 -3.87
CA LEU A 130 19.68 3.42 -2.71
C LEU A 130 19.56 4.94 -2.86
N PHE A 131 19.70 5.48 -4.07
CA PHE A 131 19.51 6.91 -4.29
C PHE A 131 18.08 7.34 -4.00
N THR A 132 17.10 6.49 -4.32
CA THR A 132 15.70 6.73 -3.98
C THR A 132 15.47 6.60 -2.48
N LYS A 133 15.99 5.53 -1.85
CA LYS A 133 15.91 5.31 -0.39
C LYS A 133 16.37 6.52 0.41
N TYR A 134 17.47 7.14 -0.02
CA TYR A 134 18.06 8.29 0.68
C TYR A 134 17.59 9.65 0.13
N GLY A 135 16.63 9.67 -0.79
CA GLY A 135 16.05 10.88 -1.39
C GLY A 135 17.00 11.68 -2.31
N CYS A 136 18.13 11.10 -2.71
CA CYS A 136 19.12 11.75 -3.57
C CYS A 136 18.54 12.13 -4.95
N ASN A 137 17.72 11.24 -5.51
CA ASN A 137 17.08 11.39 -6.82
C ASN A 137 15.60 11.83 -6.72
N GLY A 138 15.21 12.43 -5.60
CA GLY A 138 13.90 13.07 -5.44
C GLY A 138 13.85 14.44 -6.13
N GLY A 139 12.64 14.93 -6.43
CA GLY A 139 12.41 16.21 -7.12
C GLY A 139 12.92 17.44 -6.36
N GLY A 140 13.13 17.33 -5.04
CA GLY A 140 13.76 18.38 -4.22
C GLY A 140 15.30 18.37 -4.22
N CYS A 141 15.94 17.38 -4.88
CA CYS A 141 17.40 17.18 -4.90
C CYS A 141 17.89 17.00 -6.34
N HIS A 142 18.64 15.93 -6.63
CA HIS A 142 19.23 15.71 -7.95
C HIS A 142 18.22 15.15 -8.98
N GLY A 143 17.04 14.70 -8.53
CA GLY A 143 15.94 14.20 -9.38
C GLY A 143 15.10 15.28 -10.05
N LYS A 144 15.38 16.56 -9.79
CA LYS A 144 14.76 17.68 -10.50
C LYS A 144 15.19 17.65 -11.97
N SER A 145 14.30 18.03 -12.90
CA SER A 145 14.60 18.06 -14.35
C SER A 145 15.92 18.77 -14.73
N GLY A 146 16.29 19.85 -14.03
CA GLY A 146 17.57 20.56 -14.26
C GLY A 146 18.76 20.05 -13.43
N GLY A 147 18.56 19.03 -12.59
CA GLY A 147 19.48 18.63 -11.54
C GLY A 147 19.69 19.70 -10.47
N GLN A 148 20.76 19.52 -9.69
CA GLN A 148 21.19 20.44 -8.65
C GLN A 148 22.71 20.63 -8.75
N ASN A 149 23.16 21.89 -8.86
CA ASN A 149 24.60 22.26 -8.91
C ASN A 149 25.41 21.51 -9.99
N GLY A 150 24.82 21.30 -11.16
CA GLY A 150 25.48 20.59 -12.27
C GLY A 150 25.64 19.08 -12.04
N PHE A 151 24.78 18.48 -11.21
CA PHE A 151 24.62 17.03 -11.11
C PHE A 151 23.13 16.68 -11.10
N ARG A 152 22.75 15.73 -11.95
CA ARG A 152 21.38 15.28 -12.15
C ARG A 152 21.30 13.77 -12.00
N LEU A 153 20.16 13.32 -11.52
CA LEU A 153 19.70 11.94 -11.50
C LEU A 153 18.28 11.95 -12.09
N SER A 154 17.86 10.83 -12.66
CA SER A 154 16.50 10.58 -13.07
C SER A 154 15.56 10.62 -11.86
N LEU A 155 14.35 11.13 -12.04
CA LEU A 155 13.38 11.22 -10.95
C LEU A 155 13.06 9.80 -10.45
N LEU A 156 13.30 9.56 -9.16
CA LEU A 156 13.08 8.27 -8.49
C LEU A 156 13.84 7.07 -9.07
N GLY A 157 14.81 7.29 -9.97
CA GLY A 157 15.59 6.21 -10.58
C GLY A 157 14.89 5.54 -11.77
N PHE A 158 13.97 6.23 -12.44
CA PHE A 158 13.24 5.68 -13.59
C PHE A 158 14.09 5.48 -14.85
N GLU A 159 15.23 6.16 -14.98
CA GLU A 159 16.15 6.06 -16.12
C GLU A 159 17.57 5.73 -15.61
N PRO A 160 17.84 4.46 -15.21
CA PRO A 160 19.10 4.09 -14.59
C PRO A 160 20.31 4.25 -15.52
N GLU A 161 20.14 4.14 -16.84
CA GLU A 161 21.18 4.42 -17.82
C GLU A 161 21.65 5.88 -17.73
N GLU A 162 20.71 6.82 -17.65
CA GLU A 162 21.03 8.24 -17.47
C GLU A 162 21.73 8.49 -16.14
N ASP A 163 21.24 7.89 -15.06
CA ASP A 163 21.85 7.97 -13.73
C ASP A 163 23.32 7.53 -13.76
N TYR A 164 23.58 6.41 -14.42
CA TYR A 164 24.93 5.88 -14.60
C TYR A 164 25.82 6.86 -15.39
N GLU A 165 25.34 7.39 -16.51
CA GLU A 165 26.06 8.37 -17.32
C GLU A 165 26.44 9.61 -16.50
N TYR A 166 25.50 10.16 -15.72
CA TYR A 166 25.75 11.34 -14.90
C TYR A 166 26.71 11.08 -13.73
N ILE A 167 26.67 9.89 -13.15
CA ILE A 167 27.57 9.52 -12.06
C ILE A 167 28.98 9.22 -12.61
N VAL A 168 29.09 8.37 -13.63
CA VAL A 168 30.34 7.73 -14.04
C VAL A 168 31.08 8.52 -15.11
N LYS A 169 30.37 9.12 -16.08
CA LYS A 169 30.99 9.68 -17.29
C LYS A 169 30.98 11.20 -17.32
N GLU A 170 29.87 11.82 -16.94
CA GLU A 170 29.73 13.29 -17.00
C GLU A 170 30.78 13.99 -16.12
N GLY A 171 31.20 15.20 -16.53
CA GLY A 171 32.25 15.93 -15.83
C GLY A 171 33.61 15.23 -15.88
N ARG A 172 33.84 14.40 -16.92
CA ARG A 172 35.05 13.59 -17.14
C ARG A 172 35.30 12.60 -15.98
N GLY A 173 34.24 12.02 -15.45
CA GLY A 173 34.29 11.01 -14.38
C GLY A 173 34.73 11.52 -13.01
N ARG A 174 34.76 12.84 -12.80
CA ARG A 174 35.25 13.47 -11.54
C ARG A 174 34.55 13.03 -10.25
N ARG A 175 33.40 12.36 -10.34
CA ARG A 175 32.56 11.99 -9.19
C ARG A 175 32.96 10.65 -8.57
N ILE A 176 33.67 9.81 -9.31
CA ILE A 176 34.04 8.46 -8.91
C ILE A 176 35.56 8.30 -8.99
N PHE A 177 36.16 7.68 -7.99
CA PHE A 177 37.59 7.40 -7.95
C PHE A 177 37.85 5.92 -7.63
N PRO A 178 37.92 5.04 -8.65
CA PRO A 178 37.99 3.59 -8.45
C PRO A 178 39.23 3.12 -7.68
N ALA A 179 40.36 3.84 -7.82
CA ALA A 179 41.61 3.52 -7.13
C ALA A 179 41.55 3.80 -5.62
N ALA A 180 40.65 4.67 -5.17
CA ALA A 180 40.35 4.92 -3.76
C ALA A 180 38.85 5.18 -3.60
N PRO A 181 38.02 4.11 -3.62
CA PRO A 181 36.56 4.23 -3.69
C PRO A 181 35.97 5.15 -2.63
N ASP A 182 36.48 5.09 -1.39
CA ASP A 182 36.08 5.90 -0.24
C ASP A 182 36.36 7.40 -0.40
N ARG A 183 37.22 7.80 -1.35
CA ARG A 183 37.50 9.19 -1.72
C ARG A 183 36.62 9.71 -2.86
N SER A 184 35.78 8.87 -3.44
CA SER A 184 34.83 9.28 -4.49
C SER A 184 33.90 10.36 -3.97
N LEU A 185 33.71 11.44 -4.73
CA LEU A 185 32.81 12.53 -4.36
C LEU A 185 31.38 12.04 -4.10
N LEU A 186 30.93 10.99 -4.81
CA LEU A 186 29.64 10.35 -4.55
C LEU A 186 29.51 9.93 -3.08
N LEU A 187 30.50 9.21 -2.55
CA LEU A 187 30.50 8.74 -1.16
C LEU A 187 30.75 9.88 -0.18
N THR A 188 31.75 10.72 -0.42
CA THR A 188 32.11 11.78 0.56
C THR A 188 31.04 12.86 0.68
N LYS A 189 30.27 13.14 -0.38
CA LYS A 189 29.10 14.03 -0.31
C LYS A 189 27.92 13.35 0.38
N ALA A 190 27.69 12.06 0.10
CA ALA A 190 26.61 11.30 0.73
C ALA A 190 26.80 11.13 2.25
N THR A 191 28.06 10.97 2.71
CA THR A 191 28.43 10.90 4.14
C THR A 191 28.66 12.28 4.77
N ASN A 192 28.60 13.35 3.98
CA ASN A 192 28.93 14.72 4.36
C ASN A 192 30.38 14.91 4.90
N GLU A 193 31.31 14.04 4.51
CA GLU A 193 32.76 14.25 4.70
C GLU A 193 33.26 15.41 3.81
N THR A 194 32.61 15.63 2.68
CA THR A 194 32.70 16.87 1.91
C THR A 194 31.38 17.62 2.02
N PRO A 195 31.37 18.95 2.28
CA PRO A 195 30.14 19.71 2.51
C PRO A 195 29.09 19.49 1.41
N HIS A 196 27.90 19.05 1.80
CA HIS A 196 26.78 18.80 0.92
C HIS A 196 25.51 19.51 1.42
N GLY A 197 24.84 20.26 0.54
CA GLY A 197 23.66 21.05 0.92
C GLY A 197 22.48 20.21 1.42
N GLY A 198 22.39 18.94 1.01
CA GLY A 198 21.38 17.99 1.52
C GLY A 198 21.73 17.32 2.85
N GLY A 199 22.87 17.69 3.46
CA GLY A 199 23.39 17.07 4.67
C GLY A 199 23.93 15.66 4.47
N SER A 200 24.15 14.95 5.58
CA SER A 200 24.52 13.53 5.58
C SER A 200 23.28 12.69 5.24
N LYS A 201 23.39 11.88 4.19
CA LYS A 201 22.34 10.99 3.72
C LYS A 201 22.65 9.53 4.06
N ILE A 202 23.91 9.12 3.97
CA ILE A 202 24.36 7.76 4.19
C ILE A 202 25.38 7.73 5.32
N THR A 203 25.23 6.80 6.27
CA THR A 203 26.22 6.60 7.33
C THR A 203 27.44 5.85 6.78
N LYS A 204 28.65 6.39 7.00
CA LYS A 204 29.90 5.73 6.60
C LYS A 204 30.03 4.36 7.28
N GLY A 205 30.38 3.34 6.51
CA GLY A 205 30.49 1.95 6.99
C GLY A 205 29.15 1.23 7.16
N SER A 206 28.02 1.87 6.83
CA SER A 206 26.75 1.15 6.68
C SER A 206 26.82 0.16 5.51
N LEU A 207 25.90 -0.80 5.47
CA LEU A 207 25.85 -1.77 4.38
C LEU A 207 25.67 -1.11 3.01
N ASP A 208 24.79 -0.12 2.94
CA ASP A 208 24.52 0.60 1.69
C ASP A 208 25.76 1.40 1.23
N TYR A 209 26.51 1.96 2.19
CA TYR A 209 27.81 2.58 1.91
C TYR A 209 28.82 1.56 1.36
N GLU A 210 28.97 0.40 1.99
CA GLU A 210 29.92 -0.63 1.54
C GLU A 210 29.50 -1.25 0.20
N LEU A 211 28.20 -1.31 -0.11
CA LEU A 211 27.69 -1.75 -1.41
C LEU A 211 28.08 -0.77 -2.53
N ILE A 212 27.83 0.53 -2.34
CA ILE A 212 28.25 1.57 -3.30
C ILE A 212 29.78 1.59 -3.46
N LYS A 213 30.50 1.46 -2.35
CA LYS A 213 31.97 1.39 -2.35
C LYS A 213 32.49 0.16 -3.10
N SER A 214 31.86 -1.01 -2.91
CA SER A 214 32.17 -2.24 -3.63
C SER A 214 31.91 -2.09 -5.12
N TRP A 215 30.78 -1.49 -5.52
CA TRP A 215 30.48 -1.18 -6.92
C TRP A 215 31.56 -0.30 -7.56
N ILE A 216 32.01 0.75 -6.87
CA ILE A 216 33.12 1.60 -7.35
C ILE A 216 34.43 0.80 -7.46
N ALA A 217 34.74 -0.02 -6.46
CA ALA A 217 35.95 -0.86 -6.45
C ALA A 217 35.96 -1.90 -7.60
N GLN A 218 34.79 -2.35 -8.03
CA GLN A 218 34.62 -3.29 -9.15
C GLN A 218 34.73 -2.62 -10.53
N GLY A 219 35.00 -1.31 -10.59
CA GLY A 219 35.05 -0.57 -11.85
C GLY A 219 33.68 -0.10 -12.35
N MET A 220 32.72 0.05 -11.44
CA MET A 220 31.37 0.54 -11.71
C MET A 220 30.64 -0.27 -12.80
N PRO A 221 30.49 -1.59 -12.66
CA PRO A 221 29.68 -2.37 -13.61
C PRO A 221 28.26 -1.80 -13.66
N PHE A 222 27.71 -1.66 -14.88
CA PHE A 222 26.30 -1.26 -15.05
C PHE A 222 25.38 -2.46 -14.81
N GLY A 223 25.56 -3.52 -15.58
CA GLY A 223 24.66 -4.65 -15.70
C GLY A 223 24.93 -5.32 -17.04
N GLU A 224 24.54 -6.57 -17.21
CA GLU A 224 24.50 -7.23 -18.52
C GLU A 224 23.06 -7.19 -19.07
N GLU A 225 22.89 -7.38 -20.37
CA GLU A 225 21.58 -7.33 -21.04
C GLU A 225 20.64 -8.48 -20.61
N ASP A 226 21.21 -9.60 -20.14
CA ASP A 226 20.50 -10.77 -19.63
C ASP A 226 20.33 -10.78 -18.10
N ASP A 227 20.78 -9.71 -17.41
CA ASP A 227 20.58 -9.61 -15.96
C ASP A 227 19.06 -9.57 -15.63
N PRO A 228 18.61 -10.25 -14.57
CA PRO A 228 17.20 -10.29 -14.22
C PRO A 228 16.62 -8.89 -13.93
N VAL A 229 15.42 -8.62 -14.45
CA VAL A 229 14.70 -7.36 -14.24
C VAL A 229 13.61 -7.50 -13.20
N LEU A 230 13.34 -6.43 -12.46
CA LEU A 230 12.32 -6.43 -11.42
C LEU A 230 10.90 -6.51 -12.03
N GLU A 231 10.18 -7.58 -11.73
CA GLU A 231 8.80 -7.76 -12.19
C GLU A 231 7.79 -7.25 -11.16
N GLN A 232 8.00 -7.58 -9.89
CA GLN A 232 7.03 -7.36 -8.82
C GLN A 232 7.72 -7.13 -7.47
N VAL A 233 7.09 -6.29 -6.64
CA VAL A 233 7.41 -6.15 -5.22
C VAL A 233 6.19 -6.55 -4.40
N SER A 234 6.41 -7.24 -3.29
CA SER A 234 5.35 -7.70 -2.40
C SER A 234 5.81 -7.63 -0.95
N VAL A 235 4.88 -7.40 -0.03
CA VAL A 235 5.17 -7.29 1.40
C VAL A 235 4.47 -8.39 2.18
N TYR A 236 5.13 -8.90 3.22
CA TYR A 236 4.51 -9.74 4.23
C TYR A 236 4.72 -9.20 5.65
N PRO A 237 3.68 -9.26 6.51
CA PRO A 237 2.28 -9.50 6.11
C PRO A 237 1.77 -8.37 5.17
N ALA A 238 0.79 -8.67 4.33
CA ALA A 238 0.15 -7.63 3.49
C ALA A 238 -0.90 -6.84 4.28
N GLN A 239 -1.49 -7.46 5.29
CA GLN A 239 -2.47 -6.85 6.17
C GLN A 239 -2.33 -7.42 7.58
N ARG A 240 -2.60 -6.60 8.59
CA ARG A 240 -2.62 -7.02 10.01
C ARG A 240 -3.65 -6.21 10.79
N VAL A 241 -4.37 -6.87 11.69
CA VAL A 241 -5.10 -6.17 12.78
C VAL A 241 -4.10 -6.01 13.92
N LEU A 242 -3.94 -4.78 14.42
CA LEU A 242 -2.93 -4.41 15.39
C LEU A 242 -3.61 -3.91 16.66
N ASP A 243 -3.07 -4.32 17.80
CA ASP A 243 -3.42 -3.73 19.08
C ASP A 243 -2.99 -2.25 19.12
N MET A 244 -3.67 -1.44 19.94
CA MET A 244 -3.20 -0.08 20.25
C MET A 244 -1.78 -0.14 20.82
N ASN A 245 -0.91 0.78 20.40
CA ASN A 245 0.52 0.75 20.71
C ASN A 245 1.26 -0.52 20.23
N GLY A 246 0.66 -1.29 19.32
CA GLY A 246 1.24 -2.48 18.72
C GLY A 246 2.37 -2.18 17.73
N GLU A 247 3.14 -3.22 17.40
CA GLU A 247 4.24 -3.14 16.45
C GLU A 247 4.13 -4.26 15.41
N GLN A 248 4.63 -4.02 14.20
CA GLN A 248 4.67 -5.01 13.12
C GLN A 248 5.94 -4.84 12.29
N GLN A 249 6.72 -5.91 12.20
CA GLN A 249 7.86 -5.99 11.30
C GLN A 249 7.44 -6.50 9.92
N LEU A 250 7.96 -5.87 8.87
CA LEU A 250 7.65 -6.23 7.50
C LEU A 250 8.84 -6.93 6.84
N VAL A 251 8.55 -7.82 5.89
CA VAL A 251 9.51 -8.27 4.89
C VAL A 251 9.01 -7.89 3.50
N VAL A 252 9.86 -7.23 2.73
CA VAL A 252 9.59 -6.82 1.36
C VAL A 252 10.40 -7.70 0.43
N THR A 253 9.72 -8.40 -0.48
CA THR A 253 10.36 -9.29 -1.45
C THR A 253 10.19 -8.74 -2.86
N ALA A 254 11.32 -8.57 -3.55
CA ALA A 254 11.39 -8.37 -4.99
C ALA A 254 11.39 -9.73 -5.71
N LYS A 255 10.56 -9.85 -6.74
CA LYS A 255 10.55 -10.96 -7.68
C LYS A 255 11.10 -10.49 -9.02
N TYR A 256 12.11 -11.19 -9.52
CA TYR A 256 12.78 -10.89 -10.79
C TYR A 256 12.34 -11.83 -11.90
N SER A 257 12.65 -11.46 -13.15
CA SER A 257 12.26 -12.18 -14.38
C SER A 257 12.83 -13.59 -14.53
N ASP A 258 13.91 -13.91 -13.81
CA ASP A 258 14.46 -15.27 -13.70
C ASP A 258 13.74 -16.13 -12.64
N GLY A 259 12.69 -15.58 -12.01
CA GLY A 259 11.96 -16.20 -10.91
C GLY A 259 12.64 -16.08 -9.55
N SER A 260 13.82 -15.45 -9.48
CA SER A 260 14.52 -15.25 -8.20
C SER A 260 13.76 -14.30 -7.29
N LEU A 261 13.84 -14.57 -5.99
CA LEU A 261 13.26 -13.78 -4.93
C LEU A 261 14.39 -13.15 -4.11
N LYS A 262 14.35 -11.83 -3.91
CA LYS A 262 15.32 -11.13 -3.05
C LYS A 262 14.60 -10.33 -1.98
N ASP A 263 15.14 -10.37 -0.78
CA ASP A 263 14.77 -9.43 0.27
C ASP A 263 15.28 -8.03 -0.09
N VAL A 264 14.35 -7.08 -0.20
CA VAL A 264 14.62 -5.67 -0.49
C VAL A 264 14.08 -4.76 0.62
N THR A 265 13.72 -5.31 1.78
CA THR A 265 13.14 -4.59 2.92
C THR A 265 13.94 -3.35 3.26
N ARG A 266 15.24 -3.52 3.53
CA ARG A 266 16.15 -2.42 3.89
C ARG A 266 16.61 -1.58 2.69
N SER A 267 16.21 -1.90 1.47
CA SER A 267 16.47 -1.10 0.28
C SER A 267 15.21 -0.39 -0.23
N SER A 268 14.08 -0.60 0.44
CA SER A 268 12.79 0.00 0.11
C SER A 268 12.58 1.32 0.84
N ILE A 269 11.67 2.13 0.31
CA ILE A 269 11.14 3.33 0.96
C ILE A 269 9.80 2.97 1.57
N PHE A 270 9.55 3.48 2.77
CA PHE A 270 8.29 3.31 3.48
C PHE A 270 7.68 4.69 3.73
N GLU A 271 6.43 4.86 3.35
CA GLU A 271 5.66 6.10 3.53
C GLU A 271 4.30 5.77 4.13
N VAL A 272 3.95 6.45 5.22
CA VAL A 272 2.66 6.27 5.90
C VAL A 272 1.65 7.26 5.33
N ASN A 273 0.39 6.83 5.16
CA ASN A 273 -0.69 7.72 4.71
C ASN A 273 -1.20 8.68 5.81
N ASP A 274 -1.06 8.30 7.07
CA ASP A 274 -1.53 9.03 8.24
C ASP A 274 -0.57 8.83 9.43
N GLU A 275 0.26 9.85 9.70
CA GLU A 275 1.25 9.85 10.78
C GLU A 275 0.60 9.97 12.18
N GLU A 276 -0.69 10.25 12.30
CA GLU A 276 -1.40 10.25 13.60
C GLU A 276 -1.77 8.84 14.06
N VAL A 277 -1.90 7.90 13.12
CA VAL A 277 -2.25 6.50 13.42
C VAL A 277 -1.01 5.66 13.70
N GLY A 278 0.11 5.95 13.03
CA GLY A 278 1.35 5.22 13.24
C GLY A 278 2.53 5.73 12.42
N GLU A 279 3.69 5.13 12.66
CA GLU A 279 4.95 5.42 11.97
C GLU A 279 5.60 4.13 11.43
N VAL A 280 6.56 4.29 10.53
CA VAL A 280 7.39 3.20 10.01
C VAL A 280 8.84 3.66 9.92
N ASP A 281 9.76 2.82 10.39
CA ASP A 281 11.19 3.11 10.27
C ASP A 281 11.77 2.67 8.92
N LEU A 282 13.04 3.01 8.68
CA LEU A 282 13.76 2.67 7.44
C LEU A 282 14.01 1.15 7.25
N ASN A 283 13.70 0.33 8.26
CA ASN A 283 13.86 -1.11 8.22
C ASN A 283 12.52 -1.85 8.03
N GLY A 284 11.43 -1.12 7.80
CA GLY A 284 10.10 -1.70 7.67
C GLY A 284 9.51 -2.17 9.00
N HIS A 285 9.88 -1.52 10.10
CA HIS A 285 9.25 -1.74 11.40
C HIS A 285 8.17 -0.69 11.64
N VAL A 286 6.92 -1.14 11.63
CA VAL A 286 5.73 -0.31 11.84
C VAL A 286 5.40 -0.26 13.32
N LYS A 287 5.05 0.93 13.81
CA LYS A 287 4.46 1.13 15.14
C LYS A 287 3.16 1.87 14.98
N VAL A 288 2.09 1.38 15.60
CA VAL A 288 0.83 2.11 15.68
C VAL A 288 0.71 2.79 17.03
N PHE A 289 -0.05 3.88 17.09
CA PHE A 289 -0.29 4.64 18.32
C PHE A 289 -1.65 4.24 18.92
N GLU A 290 -2.27 5.16 19.66
CA GLU A 290 -3.56 4.93 20.35
C GLU A 290 -4.77 5.29 19.47
N GLN A 291 -4.56 5.95 18.33
CA GLN A 291 -5.63 6.39 17.44
C GLN A 291 -6.15 5.21 16.61
N PRO A 292 -7.45 4.85 16.72
CA PRO A 292 -8.06 3.85 15.85
C PRO A 292 -8.03 4.33 14.40
N GLY A 293 -7.77 3.42 13.46
CA GLY A 293 -7.66 3.81 12.07
C GLY A 293 -7.17 2.72 11.13
N ASP A 294 -7.22 3.06 9.83
CA ASP A 294 -6.60 2.28 8.76
C ASP A 294 -5.24 2.91 8.41
N LEU A 295 -4.17 2.25 8.85
CA LEU A 295 -2.81 2.61 8.50
C LEU A 295 -2.41 1.94 7.18
N GLY A 296 -2.13 2.73 6.16
CA GLY A 296 -1.53 2.28 4.91
C GLY A 296 -0.05 2.68 4.87
N VAL A 297 0.84 1.69 4.81
CA VAL A 297 2.27 1.91 4.55
C VAL A 297 2.55 1.59 3.09
N MET A 298 2.78 2.63 2.29
CA MET A 298 3.25 2.50 0.92
C MET A 298 4.73 2.11 0.93
N ILE A 299 5.07 1.09 0.15
CA ILE A 299 6.40 0.52 0.08
C ILE A 299 6.86 0.60 -1.36
N ARG A 300 7.94 1.34 -1.61
CA ARG A 300 8.49 1.52 -2.95
C ARG A 300 9.87 0.90 -3.07
N PHE A 301 10.07 0.14 -4.14
CA PHE A 301 11.37 -0.34 -4.56
C PHE A 301 11.44 -0.27 -6.09
N GLN A 302 12.37 0.54 -6.61
CA GLN A 302 12.40 0.97 -8.00
C GLN A 302 11.02 1.51 -8.46
N SER A 303 10.52 1.05 -9.60
CA SER A 303 9.23 1.43 -10.19
C SER A 303 8.03 0.66 -9.62
N LYS A 304 8.24 -0.26 -8.68
CA LYS A 304 7.18 -1.11 -8.13
C LYS A 304 6.76 -0.61 -6.74
N VAL A 305 5.48 -0.83 -6.44
CA VAL A 305 4.87 -0.46 -5.17
C VAL A 305 4.17 -1.67 -4.57
N ALA A 306 4.32 -1.86 -3.26
CA ALA A 306 3.50 -2.71 -2.43
C ALA A 306 2.87 -1.87 -1.31
N VAL A 307 1.84 -2.39 -0.65
CA VAL A 307 1.18 -1.70 0.46
C VAL A 307 0.97 -2.69 1.60
N PHE A 308 1.43 -2.33 2.79
CA PHE A 308 1.01 -2.96 4.04
C PHE A 308 -0.19 -2.22 4.60
N ARG A 309 -1.22 -2.94 5.05
CA ARG A 309 -2.40 -2.36 5.71
C ARG A 309 -2.47 -2.81 7.17
N GLY A 310 -2.17 -1.89 8.09
CA GLY A 310 -2.46 -2.03 9.51
C GLY A 310 -3.88 -1.55 9.82
N ILE A 311 -4.61 -2.31 10.63
CA ILE A 311 -5.93 -1.91 11.12
C ILE A 311 -5.82 -1.81 12.64
N VAL A 312 -6.01 -0.62 13.19
CA VAL A 312 -6.11 -0.39 14.63
C VAL A 312 -7.61 -0.31 14.97
N PRO A 313 -8.21 -1.33 15.60
CA PRO A 313 -9.64 -1.33 15.88
C PRO A 313 -10.04 -0.23 16.85
N LEU A 314 -11.28 0.26 16.71
CA LEU A 314 -11.93 1.11 17.72
C LEU A 314 -12.16 0.34 19.03
N GLY A 315 -12.24 -1.00 18.96
CA GLY A 315 -12.42 -1.87 20.11
C GLY A 315 -13.86 -1.99 20.60
N ALA A 316 -14.85 -1.45 19.87
CA ALA A 316 -16.25 -1.67 20.21
C ALA A 316 -16.68 -3.08 19.78
N PRO A 317 -17.42 -3.81 20.64
CA PRO A 317 -17.85 -5.16 20.33
C PRO A 317 -18.81 -5.17 19.12
N VAL A 318 -18.61 -6.13 18.22
CA VAL A 318 -19.41 -6.33 17.01
C VAL A 318 -20.16 -7.65 17.11
N ASP A 319 -20.95 -7.79 18.17
CA ASP A 319 -21.64 -9.03 18.54
C ASP A 319 -22.82 -9.35 17.62
N HIS A 320 -23.44 -8.30 17.06
CA HIS A 320 -24.64 -8.41 16.26
C HIS A 320 -24.47 -7.69 14.93
N LEU A 321 -24.49 -8.47 13.84
CA LEU A 321 -24.59 -7.97 12.48
C LEU A 321 -26.01 -8.21 11.95
N PRO A 322 -26.56 -7.31 11.14
CA PRO A 322 -27.75 -7.59 10.35
C PRO A 322 -27.56 -8.81 9.43
N ALA A 323 -28.68 -9.36 8.94
CA ALA A 323 -28.62 -10.38 7.91
C ALA A 323 -27.95 -9.81 6.64
N VAL A 324 -27.07 -10.60 6.03
CA VAL A 324 -26.42 -10.26 4.76
C VAL A 324 -27.48 -10.29 3.66
N ALA A 325 -27.77 -9.16 3.03
CA ALA A 325 -28.71 -9.10 1.90
C ALA A 325 -28.00 -9.32 0.57
N ASN A 326 -26.75 -8.88 0.42
CA ASN A 326 -25.98 -9.05 -0.81
C ASN A 326 -24.45 -9.16 -0.56
N TYR A 327 -23.68 -9.28 -1.66
CA TYR A 327 -22.22 -9.42 -1.58
C TYR A 327 -21.53 -8.16 -1.02
N VAL A 328 -22.11 -6.96 -1.19
CA VAL A 328 -21.56 -5.71 -0.64
C VAL A 328 -21.60 -5.77 0.88
N ASP A 329 -22.70 -6.20 1.48
CA ASP A 329 -22.83 -6.38 2.93
C ASP A 329 -21.76 -7.33 3.49
N THR A 330 -21.42 -8.39 2.74
CA THR A 330 -20.35 -9.32 3.13
C THR A 330 -19.02 -8.58 3.33
N HIS A 331 -18.67 -7.68 2.41
CA HIS A 331 -17.44 -6.89 2.50
C HIS A 331 -17.51 -5.82 3.60
N VAL A 332 -18.65 -5.12 3.71
CA VAL A 332 -18.88 -4.09 4.74
C VAL A 332 -18.80 -4.70 6.15
N PHE A 333 -19.51 -5.80 6.39
CA PHE A 333 -19.54 -6.46 7.69
C PHE A 333 -18.20 -7.07 8.07
N LYS A 334 -17.46 -7.64 7.11
CA LYS A 334 -16.07 -8.08 7.33
C LYS A 334 -15.21 -6.90 7.79
N LYS A 335 -15.35 -5.74 7.16
CA LYS A 335 -14.59 -4.54 7.54
C LYS A 335 -14.99 -4.02 8.92
N LEU A 336 -16.29 -3.89 9.20
CA LEU A 336 -16.82 -3.45 10.50
C LEU A 336 -16.31 -4.31 11.66
N LYS A 337 -16.32 -5.63 11.50
CA LYS A 337 -15.72 -6.56 12.46
C LYS A 337 -14.23 -6.29 12.66
N ALA A 338 -13.46 -6.18 11.57
CA ALA A 338 -12.02 -5.95 11.64
C ALA A 338 -11.65 -4.61 12.29
N VAL A 339 -12.47 -3.56 12.15
CA VAL A 339 -12.23 -2.26 12.80
C VAL A 339 -12.91 -2.14 14.17
N GLY A 340 -13.59 -3.19 14.67
CA GLY A 340 -14.32 -3.14 15.94
C GLY A 340 -15.38 -2.04 15.97
N MET A 341 -16.18 -1.91 14.90
CA MET A 341 -17.23 -0.89 14.77
C MET A 341 -18.59 -1.57 14.59
N PRO A 342 -19.50 -1.49 15.57
CA PRO A 342 -20.84 -2.05 15.42
C PRO A 342 -21.62 -1.30 14.33
N PRO A 343 -22.43 -2.00 13.52
CA PRO A 343 -23.30 -1.35 12.55
C PRO A 343 -24.34 -0.48 13.25
N SER A 344 -24.78 0.59 12.58
CA SER A 344 -25.92 1.36 13.06
C SER A 344 -27.20 0.51 13.05
N GLU A 345 -28.11 0.80 13.98
CA GLU A 345 -29.42 0.16 14.03
C GLU A 345 -30.21 0.40 12.74
N ILE A 346 -31.12 -0.53 12.43
CA ILE A 346 -32.05 -0.37 11.31
C ILE A 346 -32.93 0.85 11.60
N SER A 347 -32.93 1.81 10.68
CA SER A 347 -33.71 3.03 10.84
C SER A 347 -35.21 2.75 10.90
N THR A 348 -35.97 3.62 11.58
CA THR A 348 -37.44 3.58 11.57
C THR A 348 -38.00 3.75 10.16
N ASP A 349 -39.24 3.29 9.92
CA ASP A 349 -39.90 3.40 8.61
C ASP A 349 -40.03 4.85 8.11
N SER A 350 -40.32 5.80 9.00
CA SER A 350 -40.39 7.23 8.64
C SER A 350 -39.02 7.77 8.21
N THR A 351 -37.95 7.37 8.91
CA THR A 351 -36.58 7.76 8.57
C THR A 351 -36.15 7.13 7.24
N PHE A 352 -36.44 5.84 7.05
CA PHE A 352 -36.16 5.10 5.84
C PHE A 352 -36.85 5.74 4.63
N LEU A 353 -38.17 5.93 4.70
CA LEU A 353 -38.98 6.53 3.64
C LEU A 353 -38.44 7.91 3.24
N ARG A 354 -38.12 8.76 4.22
CA ARG A 354 -37.53 10.09 3.96
C ARG A 354 -36.18 9.99 3.24
N ARG A 355 -35.27 9.15 3.73
CA ARG A 355 -33.91 9.00 3.16
C ARG A 355 -33.98 8.44 1.74
N VAL A 356 -34.66 7.32 1.54
CA VAL A 356 -34.74 6.65 0.23
C VAL A 356 -35.41 7.52 -0.83
N SER A 357 -36.45 8.28 -0.46
CA SER A 357 -37.10 9.22 -1.40
C SER A 357 -36.13 10.35 -1.80
N LEU A 358 -35.45 10.96 -0.83
CA LEU A 358 -34.47 12.02 -1.14
C LEU A 358 -33.28 11.50 -1.95
N ASP A 359 -32.78 10.31 -1.63
CA ASP A 359 -31.60 9.74 -2.28
C ASP A 359 -31.90 9.29 -3.72
N LEU A 360 -33.08 8.70 -3.95
CA LEU A 360 -33.48 8.17 -5.26
C LEU A 360 -34.15 9.20 -6.15
N THR A 361 -35.02 10.07 -5.62
CA THR A 361 -35.82 11.01 -6.45
C THR A 361 -35.53 12.48 -6.17
N GLY A 362 -34.70 12.79 -5.17
CA GLY A 362 -34.37 14.17 -4.79
C GLY A 362 -35.53 14.92 -4.14
N ARG A 363 -36.60 14.23 -3.75
CA ARG A 363 -37.84 14.83 -3.23
C ARG A 363 -38.34 14.08 -2.00
N LEU A 364 -39.15 14.78 -1.20
CA LEU A 364 -39.87 14.15 -0.09
C LEU A 364 -41.12 13.43 -0.60
N PRO A 365 -41.55 12.33 0.06
CA PRO A 365 -42.81 11.67 -0.27
C PRO A 365 -43.99 12.62 0.00
N SER A 366 -45.10 12.42 -0.72
CA SER A 366 -46.35 13.12 -0.41
C SER A 366 -46.90 12.67 0.95
N LEU A 367 -47.79 13.48 1.53
CA LEU A 367 -48.45 13.13 2.79
C LEU A 367 -49.23 11.82 2.66
N GLU A 368 -49.95 11.64 1.56
CA GLU A 368 -50.73 10.43 1.28
C GLU A 368 -49.83 9.18 1.20
N LYS A 369 -48.75 9.23 0.41
CA LYS A 369 -47.78 8.13 0.31
C LYS A 369 -47.15 7.81 1.66
N THR A 370 -46.84 8.84 2.45
CA THR A 370 -46.29 8.67 3.80
C THR A 370 -47.26 7.93 4.71
N MET A 371 -48.52 8.35 4.74
CA MET A 371 -49.55 7.69 5.56
C MET A 371 -49.75 6.24 5.13
N ALA A 372 -49.83 5.97 3.82
CA ALA A 372 -49.97 4.62 3.28
C ALA A 372 -48.79 3.71 3.69
N PHE A 373 -47.55 4.15 3.48
CA PHE A 373 -46.35 3.37 3.81
C PHE A 373 -46.19 3.07 5.30
N LEU A 374 -46.55 4.03 6.17
CA LEU A 374 -46.48 3.85 7.62
C LEU A 374 -47.59 2.93 8.15
N ALA A 375 -48.75 2.91 7.49
CA ALA A 375 -49.84 2.00 7.81
C ALA A 375 -49.57 0.57 7.32
N ASP A 376 -48.81 0.40 6.22
CA ASP A 376 -48.48 -0.89 5.64
C ASP A 376 -47.67 -1.79 6.60
N LYS A 377 -48.09 -3.05 6.69
CA LYS A 377 -47.50 -4.10 7.55
C LYS A 377 -46.83 -5.21 6.75
N ASP A 378 -46.81 -5.11 5.42
CA ASP A 378 -46.10 -6.06 4.58
C ASP A 378 -44.59 -6.02 4.92
N PRO A 379 -43.96 -7.15 5.29
CA PRO A 379 -42.53 -7.19 5.57
C PRO A 379 -41.66 -6.79 4.35
N ALA A 380 -42.18 -6.90 3.13
CA ALA A 380 -41.49 -6.53 1.89
C ALA A 380 -41.76 -5.08 1.44
N LYS A 381 -42.48 -4.26 2.21
CA LYS A 381 -42.87 -2.90 1.79
C LYS A 381 -41.69 -1.98 1.45
N ARG A 382 -40.53 -2.19 2.09
CA ARG A 382 -39.32 -1.40 1.82
C ARG A 382 -38.75 -1.68 0.44
N ASP A 383 -38.67 -2.95 0.07
CA ASP A 383 -38.18 -3.37 -1.24
C ASP A 383 -39.15 -2.93 -2.35
N LYS A 384 -40.45 -3.13 -2.14
CA LYS A 384 -41.49 -2.65 -3.07
C LYS A 384 -41.43 -1.15 -3.30
N LEU A 385 -41.20 -0.37 -2.24
CA LEU A 385 -41.03 1.09 -2.36
C LEU A 385 -39.76 1.43 -3.15
N ILE A 386 -38.64 0.74 -2.93
CA ILE A 386 -37.42 0.95 -3.70
C ILE A 386 -37.67 0.69 -5.18
N ASP A 387 -38.31 -0.43 -5.51
CA ASP A 387 -38.66 -0.78 -6.89
C ASP A 387 -39.57 0.28 -7.52
N GLU A 388 -40.63 0.71 -6.81
CA GLU A 388 -41.53 1.79 -7.28
C GLU A 388 -40.77 3.10 -7.57
N LEU A 389 -39.84 3.48 -6.68
CA LEU A 389 -39.07 4.71 -6.84
C LEU A 389 -38.09 4.62 -8.03
N LEU A 390 -37.46 3.46 -8.23
CA LEU A 390 -36.51 3.23 -9.33
C LEU A 390 -37.20 3.13 -10.69
N GLU A 391 -38.40 2.54 -10.74
CA GLU A 391 -39.23 2.48 -11.96
C GLU A 391 -39.85 3.84 -12.31
N GLY A 392 -39.94 4.76 -11.33
CA GLY A 392 -40.50 6.09 -11.51
C GLY A 392 -39.63 7.03 -12.37
N SER A 393 -40.28 7.93 -13.11
CA SER A 393 -39.56 8.94 -13.91
C SER A 393 -38.74 9.91 -13.06
N GLU A 394 -39.12 10.13 -11.81
CA GLU A 394 -38.41 11.05 -10.90
C GLU A 394 -36.99 10.58 -10.58
N TYR A 395 -36.77 9.25 -10.50
CA TYR A 395 -35.42 8.69 -10.34
C TYR A 395 -34.55 9.06 -11.55
N ALA A 396 -35.05 8.79 -12.75
CA ALA A 396 -34.34 9.09 -13.99
C ALA A 396 -34.05 10.59 -14.13
N ASP A 397 -35.01 11.46 -13.81
CA ASP A 397 -34.84 12.91 -13.85
C ASP A 397 -33.75 13.38 -12.86
N PHE A 398 -33.80 12.88 -11.62
CA PHE A 398 -32.85 13.28 -10.57
C PHE A 398 -31.43 12.78 -10.86
N PHE A 399 -31.29 11.51 -11.24
CA PHE A 399 -29.98 10.93 -11.56
C PHE A 399 -29.43 11.46 -12.88
N ALA A 400 -30.27 11.85 -13.86
CA ALA A 400 -29.79 12.51 -15.07
C ALA A 400 -29.10 13.83 -14.76
N GLY A 401 -29.57 14.58 -13.76
CA GLY A 401 -28.89 15.78 -13.27
C GLY A 401 -27.51 15.47 -12.69
N LYS A 402 -27.40 14.44 -11.83
CA LYS A 402 -26.12 14.00 -11.25
C LYS A 402 -25.14 13.56 -12.34
N TRP A 403 -25.58 12.69 -13.24
CA TRP A 403 -24.75 12.19 -14.35
C TRP A 403 -24.40 13.29 -15.35
N SER A 404 -25.29 14.25 -15.61
CA SER A 404 -24.99 15.41 -16.44
C SER A 404 -23.84 16.24 -15.85
N ALA A 405 -23.80 16.40 -14.52
CA ALA A 405 -22.69 17.09 -13.87
C ALA A 405 -21.37 16.30 -14.00
N LEU A 406 -21.40 14.99 -13.74
CA LEU A 406 -20.24 14.10 -13.86
C LEU A 406 -19.69 14.05 -15.30
N LEU A 407 -20.57 13.94 -16.29
CA LEU A 407 -20.24 13.94 -17.71
C LEU A 407 -20.07 15.35 -18.29
N ARG A 408 -19.89 16.36 -17.43
CA ARG A 408 -19.59 17.75 -17.81
C ARG A 408 -20.57 18.32 -18.85
N ASN A 409 -21.83 17.89 -18.85
CA ASN A 409 -22.87 18.39 -19.75
C ASN A 409 -23.25 19.83 -19.38
N LYS A 410 -22.41 20.79 -19.79
CA LYS A 410 -22.53 22.21 -19.46
C LYS A 410 -22.81 23.02 -20.71
N ARG A 411 -23.71 24.00 -20.58
CA ARG A 411 -23.94 25.01 -21.61
C ARG A 411 -22.84 26.08 -21.55
N SER A 412 -21.67 25.78 -22.12
CA SER A 412 -20.55 26.73 -22.22
C SER A 412 -20.77 27.80 -23.31
N LYS A 413 -21.63 27.51 -24.30
CA LYS A 413 -22.03 28.44 -25.37
C LYS A 413 -23.52 28.32 -25.69
N THR A 414 -24.13 29.40 -26.18
CA THR A 414 -25.54 29.37 -26.63
C THR A 414 -25.78 28.35 -27.73
N SER A 415 -24.84 28.21 -28.67
CA SER A 415 -24.95 27.25 -29.79
C SER A 415 -24.96 25.78 -29.35
N TYR A 416 -24.49 25.45 -28.14
CA TYR A 416 -24.45 24.06 -27.68
C TYR A 416 -25.78 23.58 -27.09
N GLN A 417 -26.70 24.51 -26.80
CA GLN A 417 -27.97 24.25 -26.09
C GLN A 417 -28.72 23.01 -26.59
N ARG A 418 -28.89 22.85 -27.91
CA ARG A 418 -29.59 21.69 -28.47
C ARG A 418 -28.90 20.36 -28.14
N GLY A 419 -27.57 20.32 -28.29
CA GLY A 419 -26.77 19.15 -27.97
C GLY A 419 -26.77 18.83 -26.47
N ASN A 420 -26.73 19.85 -25.60
CA ASN A 420 -26.83 19.65 -24.16
C ASN A 420 -28.17 19.02 -23.74
N PHE A 421 -29.28 19.47 -24.35
CA PHE A 421 -30.60 18.88 -24.10
C PHE A 421 -30.71 17.47 -24.64
N ALA A 422 -30.21 17.22 -25.85
CA ALA A 422 -30.18 15.87 -26.43
C ALA A 422 -29.37 14.92 -25.55
N PHE A 423 -28.22 15.36 -25.05
CA PHE A 423 -27.37 14.54 -24.19
C PHE A 423 -28.02 14.28 -22.82
N HIS A 424 -28.61 15.31 -22.19
CA HIS A 424 -29.38 15.12 -20.96
C HIS A 424 -30.55 14.16 -21.16
N GLY A 425 -31.29 14.29 -22.27
CA GLY A 425 -32.38 13.39 -22.63
C GLY A 425 -31.89 11.95 -22.76
N TRP A 426 -30.78 11.71 -23.48
CA TRP A 426 -30.18 10.39 -23.58
C TRP A 426 -29.74 9.81 -22.23
N ILE A 427 -29.16 10.62 -21.33
CA ILE A 427 -28.78 10.16 -19.97
C ILE A 427 -30.04 9.73 -19.21
N ARG A 428 -31.06 10.60 -19.19
CA ARG A 428 -32.34 10.36 -18.53
C ARG A 428 -33.00 9.09 -19.04
N ASP A 429 -33.10 8.94 -20.37
CA ASP A 429 -33.77 7.79 -20.97
C ASP A 429 -32.98 6.50 -20.73
N SER A 430 -31.64 6.58 -20.70
CA SER A 430 -30.80 5.43 -20.34
C SER A 430 -31.05 4.97 -18.91
N LEU A 431 -31.22 5.90 -17.96
CA LEU A 431 -31.53 5.57 -16.57
C LEU A 431 -32.96 5.01 -16.44
N HIS A 432 -33.94 5.64 -17.10
CA HIS A 432 -35.33 5.21 -17.06
C HIS A 432 -35.55 3.81 -17.66
N GLN A 433 -34.78 3.46 -18.70
CA GLN A 433 -34.83 2.13 -19.32
C GLN A 433 -33.97 1.09 -18.59
N ASN A 434 -33.35 1.47 -17.46
CA ASN A 434 -32.40 0.65 -16.72
C ASN A 434 -31.31 0.05 -17.65
N LYS A 435 -30.71 0.89 -18.50
CA LYS A 435 -29.68 0.48 -19.45
C LYS A 435 -28.52 -0.19 -18.71
N PRO A 436 -28.04 -1.36 -19.16
CA PRO A 436 -26.86 -2.01 -18.58
C PRO A 436 -25.68 -1.05 -18.51
N TYR A 437 -24.99 -1.04 -17.37
CA TYR A 437 -23.92 -0.08 -17.11
C TYR A 437 -22.78 -0.17 -18.15
N ASP A 438 -22.41 -1.38 -18.57
CA ASP A 438 -21.40 -1.60 -19.61
C ASP A 438 -21.81 -0.98 -20.95
N GLN A 439 -23.10 -1.05 -21.29
CA GLN A 439 -23.66 -0.42 -22.49
C GLN A 439 -23.66 1.11 -22.36
N PHE A 440 -24.08 1.65 -21.21
CA PHE A 440 -24.04 3.09 -20.95
C PHE A 440 -22.62 3.65 -21.12
N VAL A 441 -21.63 3.00 -20.51
CA VAL A 441 -20.23 3.42 -20.59
C VAL A 441 -19.70 3.28 -22.03
N ARG A 442 -19.98 2.16 -22.71
CA ARG A 442 -19.54 1.94 -24.09
C ARG A 442 -20.09 3.02 -25.04
N GLU A 443 -21.36 3.38 -24.90
CA GLU A 443 -21.99 4.41 -25.73
C GLU A 443 -21.40 5.81 -25.50
N VAL A 444 -20.87 6.11 -24.31
CA VAL A 444 -20.15 7.36 -24.03
C VAL A 444 -18.73 7.31 -24.60
N VAL A 445 -17.97 6.27 -24.29
CA VAL A 445 -16.54 6.15 -24.61
C VAL A 445 -16.29 5.88 -26.10
N ALA A 446 -17.23 5.25 -26.80
CA ALA A 446 -17.14 4.98 -28.24
C ALA A 446 -17.98 5.96 -29.08
N ALA A 447 -18.48 7.06 -28.49
CA ALA A 447 -19.36 7.98 -29.17
C ALA A 447 -18.67 8.62 -30.39
N SER A 448 -19.37 8.64 -31.53
CA SER A 448 -18.91 9.29 -32.76
C SER A 448 -20.09 9.76 -33.60
N GLY A 449 -19.85 10.63 -34.58
CA GLY A 449 -20.87 11.15 -35.49
C GLY A 449 -21.58 12.42 -35.00
N GLU A 450 -22.76 12.67 -35.54
CA GLU A 450 -23.55 13.88 -35.25
C GLU A 450 -24.26 13.78 -33.89
N ILE A 451 -24.25 14.87 -33.12
CA ILE A 451 -24.76 14.89 -31.73
C ILE A 451 -26.28 14.68 -31.67
N GLU A 452 -27.01 15.06 -32.70
CA GLU A 452 -28.45 14.82 -32.80
C GLU A 452 -28.80 13.32 -32.93
N GLN A 453 -27.89 12.52 -33.49
CA GLN A 453 -28.05 11.07 -33.66
C GLN A 453 -27.34 10.28 -32.55
N HIS A 454 -26.20 10.80 -32.09
CA HIS A 454 -25.38 10.23 -31.03
C HIS A 454 -25.10 11.27 -29.95
N PRO A 455 -26.08 11.57 -29.07
CA PRO A 455 -25.94 12.61 -28.05
C PRO A 455 -24.71 12.52 -27.13
N PRO A 456 -24.19 11.33 -26.77
CA PRO A 456 -22.96 11.22 -25.97
C PRO A 456 -21.73 11.88 -26.58
N VAL A 457 -21.70 12.14 -27.89
CA VAL A 457 -20.63 12.92 -28.55
C VAL A 457 -20.48 14.32 -27.92
N ALA A 458 -21.52 14.85 -27.27
CA ALA A 458 -21.45 16.12 -26.54
C ALA A 458 -20.39 16.12 -25.43
N TRP A 459 -20.04 14.99 -24.82
CA TRP A 459 -18.98 14.89 -23.81
C TRP A 459 -17.60 15.32 -24.36
N TYR A 460 -17.27 14.90 -25.58
CA TYR A 460 -16.02 15.26 -26.27
C TYR A 460 -15.90 16.76 -26.60
N ARG A 461 -16.99 17.53 -26.55
CA ARG A 461 -16.92 19.00 -26.69
C ARG A 461 -16.18 19.64 -25.50
N GLU A 462 -16.35 19.08 -24.32
CA GLU A 462 -15.77 19.58 -23.07
C GLU A 462 -14.47 18.82 -22.71
N VAL A 463 -14.34 17.55 -23.12
CA VAL A 463 -13.19 16.69 -22.85
C VAL A 463 -12.35 16.44 -24.11
N LYS A 464 -11.58 17.47 -24.49
CA LYS A 464 -10.93 17.54 -25.81
C LYS A 464 -9.58 16.85 -25.92
N THR A 465 -8.80 16.81 -24.83
CA THR A 465 -7.45 16.28 -24.83
C THR A 465 -7.46 14.82 -24.39
N VAL A 466 -6.50 14.04 -24.88
CA VAL A 466 -6.31 12.64 -24.45
C VAL A 466 -6.12 12.57 -22.94
N GLN A 467 -5.43 13.54 -22.35
CA GLN A 467 -5.21 13.64 -20.91
C GLN A 467 -6.53 13.78 -20.13
N ASN A 468 -7.41 14.69 -20.55
CA ASN A 468 -8.71 14.88 -19.87
C ASN A 468 -9.61 13.65 -20.06
N GLN A 469 -9.56 13.00 -21.24
CA GLN A 469 -10.32 11.79 -21.51
C GLN A 469 -9.87 10.63 -20.61
N LEU A 470 -8.55 10.43 -20.52
CA LEU A 470 -7.94 9.42 -19.66
C LEU A 470 -8.32 9.65 -18.19
N GLU A 471 -8.22 10.88 -17.71
CA GLU A 471 -8.60 11.29 -16.35
C GLU A 471 -10.07 11.01 -16.06
N ASP A 472 -10.98 11.55 -16.89
CA ASP A 472 -12.42 11.40 -16.67
C ASP A 472 -12.84 9.92 -16.76
N VAL A 473 -12.35 9.15 -17.74
CA VAL A 473 -12.70 7.74 -17.89
C VAL A 473 -12.22 6.92 -16.69
N ALA A 474 -10.97 7.11 -16.27
CA ALA A 474 -10.43 6.41 -15.12
C ALA A 474 -11.19 6.75 -13.83
N GLN A 475 -11.52 8.02 -13.62
CA GLN A 475 -12.19 8.43 -12.39
C GLN A 475 -13.68 8.06 -12.38
N LEU A 476 -14.39 8.34 -13.47
CA LEU A 476 -15.86 8.17 -13.54
C LEU A 476 -16.25 6.70 -13.69
N PHE A 477 -15.52 5.93 -14.50
CA PHE A 477 -15.95 4.58 -14.86
C PHE A 477 -15.13 3.47 -14.20
N LEU A 478 -13.88 3.73 -13.82
CA LEU A 478 -13.01 2.75 -13.14
C LEU A 478 -12.83 3.05 -11.64
N GLY A 479 -13.26 4.22 -11.16
CA GLY A 479 -13.09 4.63 -9.76
C GLY A 479 -11.63 4.91 -9.37
N THR A 480 -10.76 5.14 -10.34
CA THR A 480 -9.31 5.35 -10.14
C THR A 480 -8.91 6.77 -10.50
N ARG A 481 -8.16 7.45 -9.63
CA ARG A 481 -7.58 8.77 -9.94
C ARG A 481 -6.19 8.61 -10.53
N ILE A 482 -6.00 9.07 -11.76
CA ILE A 482 -4.71 9.01 -12.48
C ILE A 482 -4.20 10.38 -12.92
N GLN A 483 -4.76 11.46 -12.38
CA GLN A 483 -4.28 12.85 -12.60
C GLN A 483 -2.80 13.00 -12.26
N CYS A 484 -2.33 12.28 -11.24
CA CYS A 484 -0.93 12.26 -10.81
C CYS A 484 0.02 11.54 -11.79
N ALA A 485 -0.49 10.84 -12.81
CA ALA A 485 0.30 10.16 -13.84
C ALA A 485 0.46 11.00 -15.13
N GLN A 486 0.18 12.31 -15.08
CA GLN A 486 0.30 13.21 -16.24
C GLN A 486 1.73 13.70 -16.51
N CYS A 487 2.66 13.52 -15.56
CA CYS A 487 4.02 14.02 -15.60
C CYS A 487 5.01 13.06 -16.26
#